data_AF-A0A8S3JL77-F1
#
_entry.id   AF-A0A8S3JL77-F1
#
_cell.length_a   1.000
_cell.length_b   1.000
_cell.length_c   1.000
_cell.angle_alpha   90.00
_cell.angle_beta   90.00
_cell.angle_gamma   90.00
#
_symmetry.space_group_name_H-M   'P 1'
#
loop_
_entity.id
_entity.type
_entity.pdbx_description
1 polymer ?
#
loop_
_entity_poly.entity_id
_entity_poly.type
_entity_poly.pdbx_seq_one_letter_code
_entity_poly.pdbx_strand_id
1 'polypeptide(L)' 'MANKSIANLNLNLLTPLTPEIMSRQATINIGTIGHVAHGKSTVVKSLSGIDTGKFGREKQQNMTIKLGYANAK' A
#
# COMPACT_ATOMS: atom_id res chain seq x y z
N MET A 1 -0.26 -21.86 0.73
CA MET A 1 -1.14 -20.69 0.52
C MET A 1 -1.67 -20.80 -0.90
N ALA A 2 -2.99 -20.99 -1.07
CA ALA A 2 -3.59 -21.40 -2.34
C ALA A 2 -3.21 -20.45 -3.48
N ASN A 3 -2.77 -21.04 -4.59
CA ASN A 3 -2.48 -20.36 -5.84
C ASN A 3 -3.79 -19.77 -6.39
N LYS A 4 -4.19 -18.59 -5.89
CA LYS A 4 -5.33 -17.79 -6.37
C LYS A 4 -4.91 -17.19 -7.71
N SER A 5 -4.76 -18.03 -8.73
CA SER A 5 -4.52 -17.61 -10.11
C SER A 5 -5.74 -16.88 -10.65
N ILE A 6 -5.52 -15.81 -11.42
CA ILE A 6 -6.59 -15.02 -12.05
C ILE A 6 -7.42 -15.91 -13.02
N ALA A 7 -6.79 -16.96 -13.55
CA ALA A 7 -7.36 -17.89 -14.51
C ALA A 7 -8.54 -18.73 -13.99
N ASN A 8 -8.73 -18.87 -12.67
CA ASN A 8 -9.78 -19.70 -12.08
C ASN A 8 -10.99 -18.90 -11.54
N LEU A 9 -11.10 -17.61 -11.86
CA LEU A 9 -12.18 -16.74 -11.36
C LEU A 9 -13.36 -16.73 -12.33
N ASN A 10 -14.55 -17.03 -11.82
CA ASN A 10 -15.78 -16.98 -12.60
C ASN A 10 -16.36 -15.55 -12.55
N LEU A 11 -16.13 -14.77 -13.61
CA LEU A 11 -16.40 -13.32 -13.64
C LEU A 11 -17.86 -12.95 -13.37
N ASN A 12 -18.81 -13.82 -13.73
CA ASN A 12 -20.25 -13.57 -13.58
C ASN A 12 -20.74 -13.61 -12.13
N LEU A 13 -19.94 -14.16 -11.21
CA LEU A 13 -20.28 -14.28 -9.78
C LEU A 13 -19.52 -13.27 -8.91
N LEU A 14 -18.66 -12.45 -9.51
CA LEU A 14 -17.85 -11.48 -8.79
C LEU A 14 -18.65 -10.23 -8.46
N THR A 15 -18.71 -9.89 -7.18
CA THR A 15 -19.22 -8.61 -6.67
C THR A 15 -18.15 -7.98 -5.80
N PRO A 16 -18.17 -6.65 -5.53
CA PRO A 16 -17.14 -6.01 -4.71
C PRO A 16 -16.97 -6.60 -3.31
N LEU A 17 -18.02 -7.27 -2.81
CA LEU A 17 -18.05 -7.93 -1.50
C LEU A 17 -17.63 -9.41 -1.55
N THR A 18 -17.28 -9.97 -2.72
CA THR A 18 -16.84 -11.37 -2.75
C THR A 18 -15.47 -11.52 -2.08
N PRO A 19 -15.24 -12.63 -1.34
CA PRO A 19 -13.97 -12.86 -0.66
C PRO A 19 -12.76 -12.86 -1.59
N GLU A 20 -12.91 -13.22 -2.88
CA GLU A 20 -11.78 -13.17 -3.82
C GLU A 20 -11.33 -11.75 -4.14
N ILE A 21 -12.26 -10.79 -4.22
CA ILE A 21 -11.98 -9.38 -4.49
C ILE A 21 -11.51 -8.69 -3.22
N MET A 22 -12.23 -8.87 -2.09
CA MET A 22 -11.87 -8.26 -0.82
C MET A 22 -10.46 -8.65 -0.36
N SER A 23 -10.04 -9.91 -0.60
CA SER A 23 -8.68 -10.35 -0.26
C SER A 23 -7.55 -9.72 -1.10
N ARG A 24 -7.88 -9.02 -2.18
CA ARG A 24 -6.91 -8.40 -3.10
C ARG A 24 -6.88 -6.88 -3.03
N GLN A 25 -7.86 -6.28 -2.35
CA GLN A 25 -7.98 -4.84 -2.20
C GLN A 25 -7.57 -4.40 -0.79
N ALA A 26 -7.08 -3.18 -0.67
CA ALA A 26 -6.87 -2.58 0.64
C ALA A 26 -8.23 -2.29 1.28
N THR A 27 -8.56 -3.01 2.35
CA THR A 27 -9.82 -2.83 3.09
C THR A 27 -9.70 -1.78 4.20
N ILE A 28 -8.48 -1.51 4.66
CA ILE A 28 -8.19 -0.61 5.78
C ILE A 28 -7.05 0.32 5.37
N ASN A 29 -7.23 1.62 5.59
CA ASN A 29 -6.17 2.62 5.43
C ASN A 29 -5.58 2.96 6.80
N ILE A 30 -4.27 2.86 6.94
CA ILE A 30 -3.53 3.22 8.15
C ILE A 30 -2.63 4.41 7.83
N GLY A 31 -2.80 5.50 8.58
CA GLY A 31 -1.97 6.70 8.46
C GLY A 31 -0.87 6.74 9.53
N THR A 32 0.36 7.05 9.14
CA THR A 32 1.48 7.30 10.07
C THR A 32 1.71 8.79 10.26
N ILE A 33 1.60 9.29 11.50
CA ILE A 33 1.85 10.70 11.86
C ILE A 33 3.01 10.82 12.86
N GLY A 34 3.51 12.04 13.09
CA GLY A 34 4.62 12.30 14.02
C GLY A 34 5.57 13.42 13.58
N HIS A 35 6.53 13.76 14.45
CA HIS A 35 7.47 14.87 14.24
C HIS A 35 8.43 14.65 13.05
N VAL A 36 9.03 15.73 12.54
CA VAL A 36 10.01 15.66 11.45
C VAL A 36 11.18 14.74 11.85
N ALA A 37 11.73 14.01 10.88
CA ALA A 37 12.82 13.04 11.06
C ALA A 37 12.54 11.80 11.94
N HIS A 38 11.33 11.59 12.45
CA HIS A 38 10.98 10.38 13.23
C HIS A 38 10.78 9.10 12.39
N GLY A 39 11.22 9.07 11.12
CA GLY A 39 11.21 7.83 10.33
C GLY A 39 9.84 7.30 9.90
N LYS A 40 8.77 8.13 9.88
CA LYS A 40 7.41 7.71 9.46
C LYS A 40 7.40 6.97 8.11
N SER A 41 8.02 7.56 7.09
CA SER A 41 8.13 6.95 5.75
C SER A 41 8.96 5.66 5.77
N THR A 42 9.95 5.57 6.66
CA THR A 42 10.78 4.36 6.85
C THR A 42 9.95 3.21 7.43
N VAL A 43 9.07 3.49 8.38
CA VAL A 43 8.13 2.49 8.94
C VAL A 43 7.16 2.00 7.86
N VAL A 44 6.61 2.90 7.04
CA VAL A 44 5.76 2.49 5.91
C VAL A 44 6.53 1.61 4.93
N LYS A 45 7.78 1.96 4.62
CA LYS A 45 8.65 1.17 3.74
C LYS A 45 8.99 -0.21 4.30
N SER A 46 9.25 -0.33 5.60
CA SER A 46 9.53 -1.64 6.21
C SER A 46 8.30 -2.56 6.25
N LEU A 47 7.11 -1.99 6.43
CA LEU A 47 5.85 -2.75 6.46
C LEU A 47 5.35 -3.14 5.05
N SER A 48 5.47 -2.24 4.08
CA SER A 48 4.92 -2.46 2.72
C SER A 48 5.95 -2.93 1.70
N GLY A 49 7.25 -2.80 1.99
CA GLY A 49 8.33 -2.96 1.01
C GLY A 49 8.39 -1.85 -0.05
N ILE A 50 7.48 -0.87 -0.02
CA ILE A 50 7.35 0.17 -1.04
C ILE A 50 7.90 1.49 -0.49
N ASP A 51 8.79 2.11 -1.25
CA ASP A 51 9.27 3.47 -0.94
C ASP A 51 8.23 4.52 -1.39
N THR A 52 7.75 5.32 -0.44
CA THR A 52 6.75 6.36 -0.70
C THR A 52 7.36 7.64 -1.29
N GLY A 53 8.68 7.85 -1.16
CA GLY A 53 9.40 9.03 -1.67
C GLY A 53 9.67 8.95 -3.17
N LYS A 54 8.63 9.00 -4.00
CA LYS A 54 8.72 8.79 -5.45
C LYS A 54 9.20 10.03 -6.21
N PHE A 55 9.12 11.22 -5.61
CA PHE A 55 9.46 12.47 -6.30
C PHE A 55 10.92 12.85 -6.09
N GLY A 56 11.60 13.28 -7.16
CA GLY A 56 13.01 13.70 -7.10
C GLY A 56 13.28 14.80 -6.07
N ARG A 57 12.34 15.75 -5.92
CA ARG A 57 12.43 16.83 -4.93
C ARG A 57 12.39 16.33 -3.48
N GLU A 58 11.63 15.27 -3.19
CA GLU A 58 11.58 14.68 -1.84
C GLU A 58 12.91 14.02 -1.47
N LYS A 59 13.54 13.35 -2.43
CA LYS A 59 14.88 12.75 -2.25
C LYS A 59 15.96 13.82 -2.09
N GLN A 60 15.89 14.93 -2.83
CA GLN A 60 16.84 16.03 -2.70
C GLN A 60 16.70 16.78 -1.37
N GLN A 61 15.48 16.88 -0.82
CA GLN A 61 15.20 17.65 0.40
C GLN A 61 15.11 16.79 1.66
N ASN A 62 15.29 15.46 1.54
CA ASN A 62 15.17 14.48 2.64
C ASN A 62 13.88 14.63 3.48
N MET A 63 12.78 15.05 2.84
CA MET A 63 11.50 15.29 3.50
C MET A 63 10.35 14.87 2.60
N THR A 64 9.29 14.35 3.23
CA THR A 64 8.01 14.06 2.57
C THR A 64 7.31 15.37 2.23
N ILE A 65 7.00 15.61 0.95
CA ILE A 65 6.33 16.83 0.49
C ILE A 65 4.90 16.52 0.09
N LYS A 66 4.67 15.35 -0.53
CA LYS A 66 3.35 14.86 -0.92
C LYS A 66 2.93 13.69 -0.04
N LEU A 67 1.62 13.46 0.04
CA LEU A 67 1.10 12.30 0.78
C LEU A 67 1.55 11.01 0.08
N GLY A 68 2.28 10.17 0.80
CA GLY A 68 2.71 8.86 0.35
C GLY A 68 1.60 7.82 0.51
N TYR A 69 1.54 6.83 -0.39
CA TYR A 69 0.65 5.69 -0.29
C TYR A 69 1.38 4.40 -0.66
N ALA A 70 1.14 3.34 0.11
CA ALA A 70 1.69 2.03 -0.10
C ALA A 70 0.72 0.95 0.38
N ASN A 71 0.61 -0.14 -0.39
CA ASN A 71 -0.14 -1.32 0.02
C ASN A 71 0.78 -2.25 0.81
N ALA A 72 0.40 -2.62 2.03
CA ALA A 72 0.98 -3.73 2.76
C ALA A 72 0.22 -5.01 2.38
N LYS A 73 0.92 -6.04 1.90
CA LYS A 73 0.33 -7.27 1.37
C LYS A 73 0.88 -8.49 2.07
#